data_AF-A0A875RX30-F1
#
_entry.id   AF-A0A875RX30-F1
#
_cell.length_a   1.000
_cell.length_b   1.000
_cell.length_c   1.000
_cell.angle_alpha   90.00
_cell.angle_beta   90.00
_cell.angle_gamma   90.00
#
_symmetry.space_group_name_H-M   'P 1'
#
loop_
_entity.id
_entity.type
_entity.pdbx_description
1 polymer ?
#
loop_
_entity_poly.entity_id
_entity_poly.type
_entity_poly.pdbx_seq_one_letter_code
_entity_poly.pdbx_strand_id
1 'polypeptide(L)'
;MRKLQKKLKPEWEIDYLNELSDKPDSGVGEVFKVLRSRTDNYGSLQEMRFLQTVDESLRTADITSKLGNLQRYQDVIKNSRLCLLPLAEYLDRFGSELNKLSQEMEFLQKRSNSLNSDIEDKKLLDAKLTPLINDLVIPPEVIHSVIDSPMDEQWVENLQFIQEKREIYEQYNDSRASMHDLSRLLDLLELKCIERIRNYLILQIKKLRKPAVASQVIQKQLLEVKEVFPFLFKRNKQLATELRQAYCYTIRWYYYQNFVKYLYSLEKLKINTVDKNVLLGSLDENASNSGATASFFSRSSKGALPEISINEYLINIPRRFEFFIKGDQTAMPAQIAETNNTKYWMESGFKNFNQALIDNVSTEYLFLNEFFEVSSLEEATEFTKLIFTPVYQLGYNYTKYLLRDSYDYFGILILVRMCQALEYEAQHRRVPVLEDYLNYQLIVLWPTFQHLIDENCSSIKKAASSSLLIKTMSKNAMVPLTLTQNFGMVLTNLIRLSSNLMFEIETWEPLTNSVIRLSSEFESCLIKLSGNLQGDKKKELFLYNNFFLILTILSNELEEEENMSEEQSSSKQRLSRQSLSKQSLLEQKSPSSKGANEGPISEELKVRKTLAQTQKDHFLKLVEAYGR
;
A
#
# COMPACT_ATOMS: atom_id res chain seq x y z
N MET A 1 -70.10 31.91 44.33
CA MET A 1 -71.37 31.19 44.02
C MET A 1 -72.27 30.97 45.23
N ARG A 2 -71.89 30.18 46.27
CA ARG A 2 -72.77 29.95 47.46
C ARG A 2 -73.18 31.21 48.25
N LYS A 3 -72.31 32.23 48.34
CA LYS A 3 -72.63 33.52 49.00
C LYS A 3 -73.57 34.43 48.17
N LEU A 4 -73.62 34.25 46.85
CA LEU A 4 -74.54 34.98 45.96
C LEU A 4 -75.92 34.31 45.94
N GLN A 5 -75.97 32.97 45.93
CA GLN A 5 -77.21 32.20 46.08
C GLN A 5 -77.95 32.49 47.40
N LYS A 6 -77.22 32.72 48.51
CA LYS A 6 -77.82 33.10 49.80
C LYS A 6 -78.38 34.54 49.84
N LYS A 7 -77.91 35.45 48.98
CA LYS A 7 -78.42 36.84 48.93
C LYS A 7 -79.64 37.02 48.00
N LEU A 8 -79.93 36.03 47.16
CA LEU A 8 -81.01 36.07 46.17
C LEU A 8 -82.30 35.34 46.62
N LYS A 9 -82.32 34.74 47.81
CA LYS A 9 -83.53 34.17 48.42
C LYS A 9 -83.84 34.89 49.73
N PRO A 10 -84.73 35.90 49.75
CA PRO A 10 -85.31 36.35 50.99
C PRO A 10 -86.36 35.33 51.46
N GLU A 11 -86.42 35.09 52.78
CA GLU A 11 -87.22 34.06 53.47
C GLU A 11 -88.75 34.31 53.45
N TRP A 12 -89.30 34.96 52.42
CA TRP A 12 -90.73 35.34 52.33
C TRP A 12 -91.50 34.69 51.16
N GLU A 13 -90.99 33.63 50.54
CA GLU A 13 -91.79 32.80 49.62
C GLU A 13 -92.67 31.84 50.44
N ILE A 14 -93.83 32.32 50.88
CA ILE A 14 -94.96 31.49 51.32
C ILE A 14 -95.52 30.82 50.06
N ASP A 15 -95.72 29.50 50.07
CA ASP A 15 -96.25 28.68 48.97
C ASP A 15 -97.56 29.26 48.36
N TYR A 16 -97.46 30.05 47.29
CA TYR A 16 -98.60 30.70 46.61
C TYR A 16 -99.37 29.77 45.66
N LEU A 17 -98.97 28.50 45.52
CA LEU A 17 -99.62 27.55 44.63
C LEU A 17 -100.89 26.93 45.22
N ASN A 18 -101.08 26.97 46.55
CA ASN A 18 -102.24 26.39 47.23
C ASN A 18 -103.37 27.39 47.56
N GLU A 19 -103.16 28.70 47.43
CA GLU A 19 -104.20 29.71 47.72
C GLU A 19 -104.94 30.24 46.47
N LEU A 20 -104.62 29.69 45.29
CA LEU A 20 -105.23 30.09 44.02
C LEU A 20 -106.50 29.30 43.64
N SER A 21 -106.96 28.36 44.48
CA SER A 21 -108.21 27.61 44.26
C SER A 21 -109.42 28.19 44.99
N ASP A 22 -109.24 29.11 45.92
CA ASP A 22 -110.35 29.66 46.70
C ASP A 22 -111.00 30.83 45.97
N LYS A 23 -112.18 30.56 45.40
CA LYS A 23 -113.10 31.59 44.91
C LYS A 23 -113.67 32.35 46.12
N PRO A 24 -113.44 33.67 46.26
CA PRO A 24 -113.86 34.43 47.44
C PRO A 24 -115.38 34.69 47.52
N ASP A 25 -116.14 34.33 46.48
CA ASP A 25 -117.59 34.63 46.38
C ASP A 25 -118.52 33.54 46.94
N SER A 26 -118.02 32.38 47.35
CA SER A 26 -118.90 31.25 47.70
C SER A 26 -119.50 31.30 49.10
N GLY A 27 -119.01 32.15 50.01
CA GLY A 27 -119.40 32.10 51.42
C GLY A 27 -120.41 33.16 51.87
N VAL A 28 -120.44 34.32 51.23
CA VAL A 28 -121.16 35.49 51.77
C VAL A 28 -122.60 35.57 51.23
N GLY A 29 -122.83 35.17 49.98
CA GLY A 29 -124.17 35.16 49.38
C GLY A 29 -125.12 34.09 49.94
N GLU A 30 -124.60 32.93 50.35
CA GLU A 30 -125.40 31.84 50.93
C GLU A 30 -125.81 32.14 52.38
N VAL A 31 -124.94 32.76 53.18
CA VAL A 31 -125.25 33.15 54.57
C VAL A 31 -126.37 34.20 54.60
N PHE A 32 -126.39 35.15 53.67
CA PHE A 32 -127.46 36.15 53.56
C PHE A 32 -128.79 35.56 53.06
N LYS A 33 -128.79 34.49 52.25
CA LYS A 33 -130.01 33.76 51.85
C LYS A 33 -130.60 32.95 52.99
N VAL A 34 -129.77 32.31 53.83
CA VAL A 34 -130.22 31.53 54.99
C VAL A 34 -130.89 32.45 56.04
N LEU A 35 -130.35 33.65 56.26
CA LEU A 35 -130.92 34.63 57.19
C LEU A 35 -132.27 35.22 56.73
N ARG A 36 -132.56 35.23 55.42
CA ARG A 36 -133.83 35.73 54.86
C ARG A 36 -135.00 34.74 54.97
N SER A 37 -134.73 33.48 55.31
CA SER A 37 -135.72 32.38 55.35
C SER A 37 -136.27 32.04 56.75
N ARG A 38 -135.81 32.72 57.80
CA ARG A 38 -136.30 32.55 59.19
C ARG A 38 -137.16 33.75 59.60
N THR A 39 -138.45 33.73 59.27
CA THR A 39 -139.38 34.83 59.58
C THR A 39 -140.23 34.64 60.84
N ASP A 40 -140.27 33.46 61.47
CA ASP A 40 -141.24 33.23 62.56
C ASP A 40 -140.67 32.66 63.87
N ASN A 41 -139.35 32.74 64.11
CA ASN A 41 -138.78 32.42 65.43
C ASN A 41 -137.50 33.24 65.69
N TYR A 42 -137.65 34.35 66.40
CA TYR A 42 -136.55 35.22 66.82
C TYR A 42 -135.96 34.72 68.14
N GLY A 43 -134.66 34.39 68.15
CA GLY A 43 -133.97 33.76 69.28
C GLY A 43 -133.38 34.74 70.29
N SER A 44 -133.21 36.03 69.95
CA SER A 44 -132.89 37.07 70.93
C SER A 44 -133.26 38.49 70.48
N LEU A 45 -133.51 39.38 71.45
CA LEU A 45 -133.83 40.80 71.23
C LEU A 45 -132.69 41.60 70.54
N GLN A 46 -131.47 41.05 70.52
CA GLN A 46 -130.32 41.63 69.81
C GLN A 46 -130.38 41.37 68.30
N GLU A 47 -130.99 40.24 67.86
CA GLU A 47 -131.23 39.94 66.45
C GLU A 47 -132.30 40.87 65.85
N MET A 48 -133.31 41.25 66.63
CA MET A 48 -134.33 42.24 66.22
C MET A 48 -133.72 43.64 66.02
N ARG A 49 -132.74 44.03 66.84
CA ARG A 49 -132.07 45.35 66.74
C ARG A 49 -131.04 45.42 65.61
N PHE A 50 -130.37 44.31 65.31
CA PHE A 50 -129.38 44.22 64.23
C PHE A 50 -130.01 44.29 62.84
N LEU A 51 -131.25 43.79 62.67
CA LEU A 51 -131.97 43.80 61.39
C LEU A 51 -132.74 45.10 61.10
N GLN A 52 -132.86 46.02 62.07
CA GLN A 52 -133.58 47.29 61.89
C GLN A 52 -132.69 48.53 61.69
N THR A 53 -131.36 48.43 61.83
CA THR A 53 -130.46 49.61 61.83
C THR A 53 -129.27 49.53 60.85
N VAL A 54 -129.35 48.76 59.77
CA VAL A 54 -128.23 48.65 58.81
C VAL A 54 -128.71 48.93 57.38
N ASP A 55 -128.31 50.11 56.86
CA ASP A 55 -128.52 50.54 55.47
C ASP A 55 -127.81 49.63 54.45
N GLU A 56 -128.59 49.06 53.54
CA GLU A 56 -128.24 47.91 52.68
C GLU A 56 -127.65 48.30 51.29
N SER A 57 -127.32 49.56 51.03
CA SER A 57 -127.04 50.03 49.64
C SER A 57 -125.62 50.56 49.34
N LEU A 58 -124.71 50.71 50.31
CA LEU A 58 -123.43 51.43 50.10
C LEU A 58 -122.12 50.62 50.22
N ARG A 59 -122.14 49.31 50.48
CA ARG A 59 -120.90 48.51 50.70
C ARG A 59 -120.48 47.55 49.60
N THR A 60 -121.33 47.27 48.61
CA THR A 60 -121.00 46.29 47.55
C THR A 60 -120.15 46.89 46.43
N ALA A 61 -120.22 48.20 46.15
CA ALA A 61 -119.52 48.80 45.00
C ALA A 61 -118.04 49.14 45.27
N ASP A 62 -117.70 49.60 46.49
CA ASP A 62 -116.35 50.10 46.81
C ASP A 62 -115.32 48.99 47.06
N ILE A 63 -115.78 47.81 47.50
CA ILE A 63 -114.92 46.64 47.72
C ILE A 63 -114.56 46.01 46.36
N THR A 64 -115.49 45.97 45.42
CA THR A 64 -115.26 45.42 44.07
C THR A 64 -114.30 46.26 43.24
N SER A 65 -114.35 47.60 43.35
CA SER A 65 -113.46 48.49 42.59
C SER A 65 -111.99 48.39 43.04
N LYS A 66 -111.72 48.28 44.34
CA LYS A 66 -110.37 48.10 44.88
C LYS A 66 -109.80 46.71 44.59
N LEU A 67 -110.64 45.68 44.58
CA LEU A 67 -110.26 44.33 44.15
C LEU A 67 -109.81 44.28 42.67
N GLY A 68 -110.52 45.00 41.79
CA GLY A 68 -110.16 45.08 40.37
C GLY A 68 -108.81 45.78 40.11
N ASN A 69 -108.47 46.80 40.89
CA ASN A 69 -107.17 47.47 40.77
C ASN A 69 -106.01 46.58 41.26
N LEU A 70 -106.21 45.81 42.33
CA LEU A 70 -105.21 44.85 42.82
C LEU A 70 -104.94 43.72 41.82
N GLN A 71 -105.97 43.23 41.12
CA GLN A 71 -105.80 42.27 40.03
C GLN A 71 -104.91 42.82 38.91
N ARG A 72 -105.12 44.07 38.48
CA ARG A 72 -104.29 44.69 37.42
C ARG A 72 -102.81 44.82 37.82
N TYR A 73 -102.51 45.20 39.06
CA TYR A 73 -101.11 45.27 39.53
C TYR A 73 -100.48 43.88 39.60
N GLN A 74 -101.24 42.86 40.00
CA GLN A 74 -100.76 41.48 40.04
C GLN A 74 -100.47 40.94 38.64
N ASP A 75 -101.26 41.29 37.63
CA ASP A 75 -101.02 40.90 36.24
C ASP A 75 -99.77 41.58 35.66
N VAL A 76 -99.52 42.85 35.97
CA VAL A 76 -98.30 43.56 35.52
C VAL A 76 -97.03 42.99 36.16
N ILE A 77 -97.08 42.62 37.44
CA ILE A 77 -95.95 41.97 38.12
C ILE A 77 -95.72 40.57 37.57
N LYS A 78 -96.78 39.82 37.23
CA LYS A 78 -96.65 38.53 36.55
C LYS A 78 -95.97 38.69 35.19
N ASN A 79 -96.38 39.67 34.38
CA ASN A 79 -95.82 39.88 33.05
C ASN A 79 -94.35 40.31 33.09
N SER A 80 -93.95 41.19 34.03
CA SER A 80 -92.54 41.59 34.14
C SER A 80 -91.64 40.45 34.65
N ARG A 81 -92.14 39.59 35.55
CA ARG A 81 -91.44 38.38 35.99
C ARG A 81 -91.32 37.34 34.86
N LEU A 82 -92.36 37.19 34.03
CA LEU A 82 -92.31 36.33 32.84
C LEU A 82 -91.26 36.80 31.83
N CYS A 83 -91.05 38.11 31.66
CA CYS A 83 -89.99 38.62 30.78
C CYS A 83 -88.57 38.47 31.34
N LEU A 84 -88.39 38.39 32.66
CA LEU A 84 -87.06 38.27 33.30
C LEU A 84 -86.57 36.81 33.41
N LEU A 85 -87.48 35.83 33.43
CA LEU A 85 -87.15 34.40 33.49
C LEU A 85 -86.26 33.95 32.30
N PRO A 86 -86.57 34.29 31.03
CA PRO A 86 -85.75 33.89 29.89
C PRO A 86 -84.34 34.49 29.90
N LEU A 87 -84.19 35.72 30.40
CA LEU A 87 -82.88 36.38 30.50
C LEU A 87 -82.01 35.72 31.58
N ALA A 88 -82.63 35.36 32.72
CA ALA A 88 -81.96 34.63 33.79
C ALA A 88 -81.52 33.22 33.32
N GLU A 89 -82.39 32.50 32.60
CA GLU A 89 -82.06 31.20 32.01
C GLU A 89 -80.94 31.31 30.97
N TYR A 90 -80.94 32.35 30.12
CA TYR A 90 -79.87 32.58 29.15
C TYR A 90 -78.52 32.84 29.82
N LEU A 91 -78.48 33.67 30.87
CA LEU A 91 -77.24 33.96 31.60
C LEU A 91 -76.74 32.76 32.39
N ASP A 92 -77.63 31.95 32.97
CA ASP A 92 -77.23 30.72 33.68
C ASP A 92 -76.73 29.65 32.71
N ARG A 93 -77.37 29.54 31.53
CA ARG A 93 -76.89 28.69 30.43
C ARG A 93 -75.56 29.17 29.89
N PHE A 94 -75.38 30.46 29.63
CA PHE A 94 -74.12 31.02 29.13
C PHE A 94 -72.98 30.87 30.16
N GLY A 95 -73.26 31.09 31.44
CA GLY A 95 -72.32 30.84 32.53
C GLY A 95 -71.94 29.36 32.65
N SER A 96 -72.90 28.46 32.45
CA SER A 96 -72.65 27.02 32.41
C SER A 96 -71.82 26.60 31.18
N GLU A 97 -72.09 27.17 30.01
CA GLU A 97 -71.34 26.93 28.77
C GLU A 97 -69.90 27.47 28.87
N LEU A 98 -69.68 28.65 29.46
CA LEU A 98 -68.34 29.18 29.71
C LEU A 98 -67.54 28.35 30.71
N ASN A 99 -68.19 27.85 31.77
CA ASN A 99 -67.54 26.95 32.72
C ASN A 99 -67.20 25.60 32.08
N LYS A 100 -68.08 25.05 31.24
CA LYS A 100 -67.79 23.83 30.46
C LYS A 100 -66.61 24.07 29.52
N LEU A 101 -66.62 25.16 28.74
CA LEU A 101 -65.53 25.50 27.83
C LEU A 101 -64.22 25.72 28.59
N SER A 102 -64.26 26.38 29.75
CA SER A 102 -63.06 26.60 30.57
C SER A 102 -62.51 25.29 31.14
N GLN A 103 -63.38 24.37 31.57
CA GLN A 103 -62.99 23.03 32.01
C GLN A 103 -62.43 22.19 30.87
N GLU A 104 -63.02 22.28 29.68
CA GLU A 104 -62.51 21.63 28.48
C GLU A 104 -61.14 22.19 28.06
N MET A 105 -60.95 23.50 28.13
CA MET A 105 -59.65 24.14 27.87
C MET A 105 -58.60 23.77 28.93
N GLU A 106 -58.97 23.72 30.20
CA GLU A 106 -58.07 23.26 31.27
C GLU A 106 -57.72 21.78 31.09
N PHE A 107 -58.67 20.95 30.69
CA PHE A 107 -58.46 19.54 30.38
C PHE A 107 -57.54 19.36 29.16
N LEU A 108 -57.77 20.10 28.07
CA LEU A 108 -56.92 20.13 26.88
C LEU A 108 -55.51 20.60 27.22
N GLN A 109 -55.38 21.63 28.06
CA GLN A 109 -54.09 22.14 28.50
C GLN A 109 -53.34 21.12 29.36
N LYS A 110 -54.00 20.49 30.33
CA LYS A 110 -53.40 19.42 31.16
C LYS A 110 -52.98 18.23 30.29
N ARG A 111 -53.83 17.82 29.34
CA ARG A 111 -53.52 16.74 28.40
C ARG A 111 -52.36 17.10 27.49
N SER A 112 -52.30 18.34 26.99
CA SER A 112 -51.18 18.82 26.17
C SER A 112 -49.87 18.84 26.95
N ASN A 113 -49.89 19.28 28.21
CA ASN A 113 -48.71 19.30 29.05
C ASN A 113 -48.24 17.88 29.40
N SER A 114 -49.17 16.96 29.69
CA SER A 114 -48.85 15.55 29.92
C SER A 114 -48.23 14.92 28.67
N LEU A 115 -48.81 15.15 27.49
CA LEU A 115 -48.27 14.63 26.23
C LEU A 115 -46.92 15.24 25.90
N ASN A 116 -46.68 16.52 26.21
CA ASN A 116 -45.37 17.13 26.02
C ASN A 116 -44.33 16.51 26.96
N SER A 117 -44.67 16.25 28.22
CA SER A 117 -43.77 15.51 29.14
C SER A 117 -43.48 14.11 28.62
N ASP A 118 -44.49 13.37 28.15
CA ASP A 118 -44.29 12.03 27.58
C ASP A 118 -43.42 12.05 26.31
N ILE A 119 -43.55 13.11 25.49
CA ILE A 119 -42.72 13.30 24.30
C ILE A 119 -41.27 13.63 24.70
N GLU A 120 -41.05 14.43 25.75
CA GLU A 120 -39.72 14.73 26.27
C GLU A 120 -39.06 13.48 26.86
N ASP A 121 -39.79 12.69 27.65
CA ASP A 121 -39.30 11.42 28.20
C ASP A 121 -38.97 10.42 27.10
N LYS A 122 -39.81 10.31 26.06
CA LYS A 122 -39.52 9.48 24.89
C LYS A 122 -38.31 9.98 24.11
N LYS A 123 -38.14 11.29 23.93
CA LYS A 123 -36.94 11.86 23.28
C LYS A 123 -35.67 11.55 24.07
N LEU A 124 -35.72 11.63 25.40
CA LEU A 124 -34.59 11.28 26.26
C LEU A 124 -34.29 9.78 26.21
N LEU A 125 -35.33 8.94 26.16
CA LEU A 125 -35.20 7.50 25.96
C LEU A 125 -34.60 7.19 24.59
N ASP A 126 -35.12 7.79 23.52
CA ASP A 126 -34.64 7.61 22.14
C ASP A 126 -33.19 8.06 22.01
N ALA A 127 -32.80 9.18 22.64
CA ALA A 127 -31.42 9.64 22.66
C ALA A 127 -30.46 8.65 23.34
N LYS A 128 -30.94 7.85 24.30
CA LYS A 128 -30.15 6.81 24.98
C LYS A 128 -30.19 5.46 24.28
N LEU A 129 -31.33 5.08 23.71
CA LEU A 129 -31.52 3.79 23.05
C LEU A 129 -30.94 3.77 21.64
N THR A 130 -31.04 4.87 20.89
CA THR A 130 -30.49 4.96 19.52
C THR A 130 -29.00 4.60 19.43
N PRO A 131 -28.09 5.14 20.27
CA PRO A 131 -26.68 4.74 20.23
C PRO A 131 -26.50 3.27 20.62
N LEU A 132 -27.16 2.80 21.69
CA LEU A 132 -27.06 1.41 22.13
C LEU A 132 -27.56 0.41 21.07
N ILE A 133 -28.63 0.75 20.35
CA ILE A 133 -29.17 -0.08 19.27
C ILE A 133 -28.21 -0.07 18.08
N ASN A 134 -27.71 1.10 17.67
CA ASN A 134 -26.75 1.18 16.57
C ASN A 134 -25.44 0.45 16.88
N ASP A 135 -25.00 0.49 18.13
CA ASP A 135 -23.79 -0.19 18.61
C ASP A 135 -23.98 -1.71 18.65
N LEU A 136 -25.18 -2.19 19.01
CA LEU A 136 -25.48 -3.61 19.18
C LEU A 136 -26.05 -4.29 17.92
N VAL A 137 -26.57 -3.56 16.94
CA VAL A 137 -27.19 -4.17 15.76
C VAL A 137 -26.11 -4.55 14.75
N ILE A 138 -26.11 -5.82 14.36
CA ILE A 138 -25.41 -6.34 13.19
C ILE A 138 -26.45 -6.47 12.08
N PRO A 139 -26.36 -5.69 10.99
CA PRO A 139 -27.32 -5.80 9.90
C PRO A 139 -27.28 -7.22 9.29
N PRO A 140 -28.45 -7.84 9.00
CA PRO A 140 -28.48 -9.18 8.40
C PRO A 140 -27.85 -9.20 7.00
N GLU A 141 -27.81 -8.06 6.32
CA GLU A 141 -27.10 -7.89 5.04
C GLU A 141 -25.61 -8.14 5.18
N VAL A 142 -24.98 -7.74 6.30
CA VAL A 142 -23.57 -8.03 6.61
C VAL A 142 -23.38 -9.53 6.86
N ILE A 143 -24.34 -10.18 7.51
CA ILE A 143 -24.29 -11.63 7.75
C ILE A 143 -24.40 -12.38 6.41
N HIS A 144 -25.31 -11.97 5.53
CA HIS A 144 -25.45 -12.54 4.19
C HIS A 144 -24.23 -12.23 3.31
N SER A 145 -23.65 -11.03 3.37
CA SER A 145 -22.44 -10.71 2.61
C SER A 145 -21.26 -11.56 3.08
N VAL A 146 -21.12 -11.83 4.38
CA VAL A 146 -20.09 -12.73 4.92
C VAL A 146 -20.30 -14.17 4.44
N ILE A 147 -21.54 -14.64 4.34
CA ILE A 147 -21.88 -16.02 3.98
C ILE A 147 -21.89 -16.27 2.47
N ASP A 148 -22.23 -15.29 1.63
CA ASP A 148 -22.45 -15.52 0.20
C ASP A 148 -21.57 -14.66 -0.73
N SER A 149 -21.07 -13.48 -0.29
CA SER A 149 -20.39 -12.53 -1.18
C SER A 149 -18.97 -12.95 -1.59
N PRO A 150 -18.53 -12.70 -2.84
CA PRO A 150 -17.12 -12.80 -3.21
C PRO A 150 -16.21 -11.98 -2.28
N MET A 151 -14.97 -12.45 -2.14
CA MET A 151 -13.93 -11.83 -1.31
C MET A 151 -13.37 -10.59 -2.02
N ASP A 152 -14.10 -9.48 -1.92
CA ASP A 152 -13.73 -8.18 -2.46
C ASP A 152 -13.39 -7.20 -1.31
N GLU A 153 -12.97 -5.97 -1.64
CA GLU A 153 -12.68 -4.90 -0.66
C GLU A 153 -13.85 -4.67 0.31
N GLN A 154 -15.09 -4.76 -0.19
CA GLN A 154 -16.31 -4.69 0.63
C GLN A 154 -16.42 -5.83 1.67
N TRP A 155 -15.88 -7.00 1.37
CA TRP A 155 -15.85 -8.12 2.33
C TRP A 155 -14.82 -7.86 3.44
N VAL A 156 -13.72 -7.18 3.11
CA VAL A 156 -12.72 -6.75 4.09
C VAL A 156 -13.29 -5.68 5.03
N GLU A 157 -14.02 -4.70 4.50
CA GLU A 157 -14.73 -3.69 5.32
C GLU A 157 -15.74 -4.37 6.26
N ASN A 158 -16.51 -5.33 5.76
CA ASN A 158 -17.44 -6.12 6.58
C ASN A 158 -16.71 -6.91 7.68
N LEU A 159 -15.50 -7.41 7.40
CA LEU A 159 -14.66 -8.09 8.40
C LEU A 159 -14.17 -7.10 9.47
N GLN A 160 -13.70 -5.91 9.08
CA GLN A 160 -13.31 -4.85 10.03
C GLN A 160 -14.49 -4.44 10.91
N PHE A 161 -15.68 -4.24 10.32
CA PHE A 161 -16.90 -3.96 11.06
C PHE A 161 -17.21 -5.05 12.11
N ILE A 162 -17.02 -6.33 11.77
CA ILE A 162 -17.20 -7.43 12.73
C ILE A 162 -16.17 -7.38 13.87
N GLN A 163 -14.92 -7.03 13.58
CA GLN A 163 -13.88 -6.85 14.62
C GLN A 163 -14.24 -5.71 15.56
N GLU A 164 -14.60 -4.54 15.02
CA GLU A 164 -15.03 -3.38 15.81
C GLU A 164 -16.25 -3.71 16.66
N LYS A 165 -17.25 -4.37 16.08
CA LYS A 165 -18.42 -4.82 16.83
C LYS A 165 -18.02 -5.72 17.98
N ARG A 166 -17.10 -6.66 17.80
CA ARG A 166 -16.67 -7.52 18.90
C ARG A 166 -15.97 -6.75 20.02
N GLU A 167 -15.12 -5.78 19.70
CA GLU A 167 -14.50 -4.91 20.71
C GLU A 167 -15.57 -4.14 21.50
N ILE A 168 -16.61 -3.65 20.81
CA ILE A 168 -17.77 -3.01 21.41
C ILE A 168 -18.50 -3.98 22.36
N TYR A 169 -18.83 -5.21 21.94
CA TYR A 169 -19.49 -6.19 22.83
C TYR A 169 -18.64 -6.56 24.06
N GLU A 170 -17.32 -6.61 23.92
CA GLU A 170 -16.40 -6.88 25.03
C GLU A 170 -16.43 -5.76 26.10
N GLN A 171 -16.67 -4.51 25.69
CA GLN A 171 -16.84 -3.37 26.59
C GLN A 171 -18.20 -3.35 27.30
N TYR A 172 -19.25 -3.96 26.74
CA TYR A 172 -20.61 -3.98 27.29
C TYR A 172 -20.96 -5.25 28.08
N ASN A 173 -19.96 -6.00 28.57
CA ASN A 173 -20.11 -7.35 29.14
C ASN A 173 -20.89 -7.45 30.48
N ASP A 174 -21.71 -6.45 30.81
CA ASP A 174 -22.62 -6.44 31.95
C ASP A 174 -23.85 -7.35 31.68
N SER A 175 -23.67 -8.63 31.96
CA SER A 175 -24.68 -9.54 32.56
C SER A 175 -26.12 -9.42 32.04
N ARG A 176 -26.35 -9.60 30.73
CA ARG A 176 -27.70 -9.84 30.19
C ARG A 176 -27.71 -11.05 29.25
N ALA A 177 -28.68 -11.95 29.43
CA ALA A 177 -28.80 -13.19 28.64
C ALA A 177 -28.88 -12.94 27.11
N SER A 178 -29.47 -11.82 26.69
CA SER A 178 -29.52 -11.41 25.28
C SER A 178 -28.16 -11.07 24.67
N MET A 179 -27.17 -10.67 25.49
CA MET A 179 -25.81 -10.43 25.02
C MET A 179 -25.02 -11.73 24.85
N HIS A 180 -25.36 -12.78 25.59
CA HIS A 180 -24.77 -14.09 25.40
C HIS A 180 -25.17 -14.71 24.05
N ASP A 181 -26.42 -14.52 23.62
CA ASP A 181 -26.87 -14.99 22.30
C ASP A 181 -26.22 -14.22 21.14
N LEU A 182 -26.03 -12.91 21.31
CA LEU A 182 -25.31 -12.08 20.32
C LEU A 182 -23.81 -12.38 20.29
N SER A 183 -23.19 -12.61 21.45
CA SER A 183 -21.80 -13.09 21.54
C SER A 183 -21.64 -14.43 20.84
N ARG A 184 -22.59 -15.36 21.05
CA ARG A 184 -22.59 -16.66 20.36
C ARG A 184 -22.78 -16.51 18.85
N LEU A 185 -23.63 -15.59 18.40
CA LEU A 185 -23.79 -15.29 16.98
C LEU A 185 -22.48 -14.76 16.39
N LEU A 186 -21.79 -13.87 17.09
CA LEU A 186 -20.48 -13.38 16.70
C LEU A 186 -19.44 -14.51 16.64
N ASP A 187 -19.38 -15.39 17.64
CA ASP A 187 -18.46 -16.53 17.63
C ASP A 187 -18.71 -17.43 16.40
N LEU A 188 -19.97 -17.68 16.06
CA LEU A 188 -20.34 -18.44 14.85
C LEU A 188 -19.95 -17.70 13.56
N LEU A 189 -20.14 -16.38 13.53
CA LEU A 189 -19.76 -15.54 12.40
C LEU A 189 -18.24 -15.53 12.22
N GLU A 190 -17.47 -15.42 13.30
CA GLU A 190 -16.01 -15.49 13.29
C GLU A 190 -15.51 -16.84 12.79
N LEU A 191 -16.09 -17.95 13.27
CA LEU A 191 -15.78 -19.28 12.77
C LEU A 191 -16.08 -19.41 11.27
N LYS A 192 -17.19 -18.82 10.81
CA LYS A 192 -17.54 -18.82 9.39
C LYS A 192 -16.57 -17.99 8.55
N CYS A 193 -16.16 -16.82 9.05
CA CYS A 193 -15.12 -16.00 8.43
C CYS A 193 -13.82 -16.80 8.31
N ILE A 194 -13.36 -17.45 9.38
CA ILE A 194 -12.15 -18.28 9.37
C ILE A 194 -12.25 -19.40 8.32
N GLU A 195 -13.38 -20.10 8.26
CA GLU A 195 -13.61 -21.15 7.27
C GLU A 195 -13.50 -20.61 5.83
N ARG A 196 -14.10 -19.45 5.57
CA ARG A 196 -14.14 -18.81 4.26
C ARG A 196 -12.76 -18.30 3.83
N ILE A 197 -12.05 -17.64 4.74
CA ILE A 197 -10.67 -17.17 4.55
C ILE A 197 -9.76 -18.35 4.21
N ARG A 198 -9.83 -19.43 5.00
CA ARG A 198 -9.07 -20.65 4.74
C ARG A 198 -9.36 -21.20 3.35
N ASN A 199 -10.63 -21.32 2.97
CA ASN A 199 -11.02 -21.85 1.67
C ASN A 199 -10.53 -20.95 0.52
N TYR A 200 -10.60 -19.63 0.68
CA TYR A 200 -10.10 -18.65 -0.27
C TYR A 200 -8.58 -18.74 -0.44
N LEU A 201 -7.81 -18.71 0.65
CA LEU A 201 -6.35 -18.81 0.62
C LEU A 201 -5.90 -20.14 0.01
N ILE A 202 -6.52 -21.27 0.37
CA ILE A 202 -6.24 -22.57 -0.25
C ILE A 202 -6.53 -22.54 -1.76
N LEU A 203 -7.62 -21.90 -2.18
CA LEU A 203 -7.98 -21.77 -3.59
C LEU A 203 -6.95 -20.92 -4.35
N GLN A 204 -6.50 -19.80 -3.77
CA GLN A 204 -5.44 -18.96 -4.36
C GLN A 204 -4.10 -19.69 -4.42
N ILE A 205 -3.71 -20.41 -3.36
CA ILE A 205 -2.52 -21.26 -3.34
C ILE A 205 -2.60 -22.36 -4.40
N LYS A 206 -3.78 -22.97 -4.60
CA LYS A 206 -4.00 -23.95 -5.67
C LYS A 206 -3.91 -23.33 -7.07
N LYS A 207 -4.33 -22.08 -7.25
CA LYS A 207 -4.19 -21.35 -8.52
C LYS A 207 -2.72 -21.11 -8.88
N LEU A 208 -1.84 -20.85 -7.90
CA LEU A 208 -0.39 -20.69 -8.12
C LEU A 208 0.26 -21.94 -8.72
N ARG A 209 -0.32 -23.13 -8.52
CA ARG A 209 0.17 -24.37 -9.13
C ARG A 209 -0.19 -24.49 -10.62
N LYS A 210 -1.12 -23.68 -11.13
CA LYS A 210 -1.53 -23.73 -12.55
C LYS A 210 -0.54 -22.93 -13.40
N PRO A 211 0.03 -23.51 -14.47
CA PRO A 211 1.06 -22.85 -15.28
C PRO A 211 0.55 -21.68 -16.13
N ALA A 212 -0.76 -21.42 -16.16
CA ALA A 212 -1.38 -20.43 -17.04
C ALA A 212 -1.39 -19.00 -16.48
N VAL A 213 -1.12 -18.81 -15.19
CA VAL A 213 -1.25 -17.50 -14.52
C VAL A 213 0.07 -17.14 -13.87
N ALA A 214 0.57 -15.93 -14.14
CA ALA A 214 1.76 -15.40 -13.46
C ALA A 214 1.49 -15.22 -11.96
N SER A 215 2.44 -15.61 -11.11
CA SER A 215 2.35 -15.47 -9.65
C SER A 215 1.96 -14.05 -9.22
N GLN A 216 2.48 -13.04 -9.90
CA GLN A 216 2.22 -11.62 -9.62
C GLN A 216 0.73 -11.24 -9.72
N VAL A 217 -0.04 -11.86 -10.63
CA VAL A 217 -1.49 -11.56 -10.75
C VAL A 217 -2.25 -12.07 -9.54
N ILE A 218 -1.89 -13.26 -9.05
CA ILE A 218 -2.51 -13.87 -7.87
C ILE A 218 -2.07 -13.12 -6.61
N GLN A 219 -0.81 -12.68 -6.53
CA GLN A 219 -0.30 -11.86 -5.44
C GLN A 219 -1.03 -10.52 -5.36
N LYS A 220 -1.29 -9.84 -6.49
CA LYS A 220 -2.12 -8.61 -6.50
C LYS A 220 -3.52 -8.84 -5.93
N GLN A 221 -4.19 -9.93 -6.31
CA GLN A 221 -5.50 -10.31 -5.76
C GLN A 221 -5.45 -10.66 -4.27
N LEU A 222 -4.30 -11.10 -3.75
CA LEU A 222 -4.10 -11.33 -2.32
C LEU A 222 -3.85 -10.02 -1.58
N LEU A 223 -3.12 -9.08 -2.18
CA LEU A 223 -2.86 -7.75 -1.61
C LEU A 223 -4.13 -6.89 -1.50
N GLU A 224 -5.08 -7.02 -2.44
CA GLU A 224 -6.42 -6.42 -2.33
C GLU A 224 -7.15 -6.85 -1.04
N VAL A 225 -6.80 -8.03 -0.51
CA VAL A 225 -7.45 -8.67 0.64
C VAL A 225 -6.48 -8.78 1.82
N LYS A 226 -5.52 -7.85 1.95
CA LYS A 226 -4.41 -7.92 2.94
C LYS A 226 -4.85 -8.05 4.40
N GLU A 227 -5.92 -7.37 4.79
CA GLU A 227 -6.41 -7.30 6.20
C GLU A 227 -6.95 -8.63 6.73
N VAL A 228 -7.11 -9.61 5.84
CA VAL A 228 -7.63 -10.94 6.17
C VAL A 228 -6.60 -11.79 6.94
N PHE A 229 -5.31 -11.62 6.63
CA PHE A 229 -4.27 -12.41 7.29
C PHE A 229 -4.05 -11.97 8.76
N PRO A 230 -3.96 -10.67 9.09
CA PRO A 230 -3.89 -10.20 10.48
C PRO A 230 -5.07 -10.66 11.33
N PHE A 231 -6.29 -10.64 10.79
CA PHE A 231 -7.48 -11.18 11.47
C PHE A 231 -7.33 -12.66 11.78
N LEU A 232 -6.90 -13.45 10.79
CA LEU A 232 -6.69 -14.87 10.97
C LEU A 232 -5.60 -15.16 12.01
N PHE A 233 -4.53 -14.36 12.03
CA PHE A 233 -3.44 -14.51 12.98
C PHE A 233 -3.87 -14.21 14.42
N LYS A 234 -4.70 -13.18 14.64
CA LYS A 234 -5.27 -12.85 15.96
C LYS A 234 -6.17 -13.97 16.51
N ARG A 235 -6.98 -14.61 15.65
CA ARG A 235 -7.96 -15.64 16.05
C ARG A 235 -7.39 -17.05 16.11
N ASN A 236 -6.64 -17.45 15.09
CA ASN A 236 -6.07 -18.79 14.97
C ASN A 236 -4.64 -18.74 14.40
N LYS A 237 -3.68 -18.53 15.30
CA LYS A 237 -2.26 -18.49 14.97
C LYS A 237 -1.74 -19.79 14.33
N GLN A 238 -2.26 -20.96 14.73
CA GLN A 238 -1.83 -22.25 14.17
C GLN A 238 -2.20 -22.34 12.69
N LEU A 239 -3.47 -22.10 12.36
CA LEU A 239 -3.95 -22.17 10.98
C LEU A 239 -3.30 -21.11 10.09
N ALA A 240 -3.11 -19.90 10.60
CA ALA A 240 -2.37 -18.84 9.88
C ALA A 240 -0.94 -19.27 9.54
N THR A 241 -0.24 -19.90 10.49
CA THR A 241 1.14 -20.39 10.29
C THR A 241 1.19 -21.52 9.26
N GLU A 242 0.26 -22.48 9.33
CA GLU A 242 0.16 -23.57 8.36
C GLU A 242 -0.13 -23.06 6.94
N LEU A 243 -1.02 -22.08 6.78
CA LEU A 243 -1.31 -21.49 5.48
C LEU A 243 -0.13 -20.68 4.93
N ARG A 244 0.58 -19.93 5.78
CA ARG A 244 1.82 -19.23 5.41
C ARG A 244 2.89 -20.23 4.94
N GLN A 245 3.11 -21.31 5.68
CA GLN A 245 4.04 -22.37 5.28
C GLN A 245 3.61 -23.04 3.97
N ALA A 246 2.33 -23.38 3.81
CA ALA A 246 1.80 -23.96 2.58
C ALA A 246 2.05 -23.05 1.38
N TYR A 247 1.81 -21.74 1.53
CA TYR A 247 2.15 -20.73 0.51
C TYR A 247 3.65 -20.78 0.18
N CYS A 248 4.54 -20.66 1.18
CA CYS A 248 5.99 -20.70 0.97
C CYS A 248 6.45 -21.96 0.23
N TYR A 249 5.95 -23.15 0.59
CA TYR A 249 6.30 -24.39 -0.10
C TYR A 249 5.76 -24.45 -1.54
N THR A 250 4.55 -23.95 -1.80
CA THR A 250 4.02 -23.89 -3.17
C THR A 250 4.80 -22.92 -4.05
N ILE A 251 5.21 -21.78 -3.51
CA ILE A 251 6.01 -20.79 -4.23
C ILE A 251 7.44 -21.27 -4.44
N ARG A 252 8.05 -21.91 -3.44
CA ARG A 252 9.32 -22.61 -3.60
C ARG A 252 9.30 -23.56 -4.80
N TRP A 253 8.25 -24.37 -4.91
CA TRP A 253 8.07 -25.27 -6.04
C TRP A 253 7.86 -24.50 -7.36
N TYR A 254 7.02 -23.47 -7.37
CA TYR A 254 6.73 -22.65 -8.56
C TYR A 254 7.99 -21.99 -9.12
N TYR A 255 8.75 -21.26 -8.29
CA TYR A 255 9.99 -20.62 -8.75
C TYR A 255 11.01 -21.66 -9.16
N TYR A 256 11.21 -22.74 -8.40
CA TYR A 256 12.14 -23.80 -8.80
C TYR A 256 11.82 -24.36 -10.19
N GLN A 257 10.55 -24.71 -10.47
CA GLN A 257 10.16 -25.24 -11.78
C GLN A 257 10.35 -24.23 -12.91
N ASN A 258 10.03 -22.95 -12.67
CA ASN A 258 10.21 -21.90 -13.67
C ASN A 258 11.69 -21.61 -13.93
N PHE A 259 12.52 -21.56 -12.90
CA PHE A 259 13.97 -21.39 -13.05
C PHE A 259 14.64 -22.59 -13.70
N VAL A 260 14.18 -23.83 -13.47
CA VAL A 260 14.67 -25.00 -14.21
C VAL A 260 14.35 -24.88 -15.70
N LYS A 261 13.12 -24.49 -16.07
CA LYS A 261 12.75 -24.26 -17.48
C LYS A 261 13.54 -23.11 -18.10
N TYR A 262 13.72 -22.03 -17.33
CA TYR A 262 14.49 -20.88 -17.78
C TYR A 262 15.97 -21.23 -17.97
N LEU A 263 16.56 -21.98 -17.04
CA LEU A 263 17.93 -22.48 -17.16
C LEU A 263 18.09 -23.34 -18.41
N TYR A 264 17.14 -24.23 -18.70
CA TYR A 264 17.15 -25.03 -19.93
C TYR A 264 17.09 -24.16 -21.20
N SER A 265 16.32 -23.06 -21.19
CA SER A 265 16.32 -22.10 -22.31
C SER A 265 17.63 -21.32 -22.42
N LEU A 266 18.29 -21.01 -21.30
CA LEU A 266 19.58 -20.33 -21.29
C LEU A 266 20.73 -21.26 -21.73
N GLU A 267 20.69 -22.55 -21.39
CA GLU A 267 21.68 -23.54 -21.84
C GLU A 267 21.64 -23.76 -23.36
N LYS A 268 20.48 -23.53 -24.00
CA LYS A 268 20.34 -23.57 -25.46
C LYS A 268 20.94 -22.36 -26.16
N LEU A 269 21.23 -21.27 -25.45
CA LEU A 269 21.89 -20.11 -26.03
C LEU A 269 23.26 -20.52 -26.57
N LYS A 270 23.56 -20.09 -27.80
CA LYS A 270 24.87 -20.34 -28.40
C LYS A 270 25.90 -19.42 -27.78
N ILE A 271 26.65 -19.94 -26.82
CA ILE A 271 27.73 -19.21 -26.14
C ILE A 271 29.02 -19.34 -26.95
N ASN A 272 29.72 -18.22 -27.16
CA ASN A 272 31.08 -18.22 -27.71
C ASN A 272 32.05 -18.96 -26.75
N THR A 273 32.68 -20.04 -27.21
CA THR A 273 33.71 -20.75 -26.43
C THR A 273 35.08 -20.10 -26.64
N VAL A 274 35.70 -19.66 -25.55
CA VAL A 274 37.05 -19.07 -25.56
C VAL A 274 38.06 -20.13 -25.15
N ASP A 275 38.80 -20.63 -26.13
CA ASP A 275 39.84 -21.67 -25.94
C ASP A 275 41.18 -21.08 -25.48
N LYS A 276 42.12 -21.97 -25.13
CA LYS A 276 43.51 -21.66 -24.73
C LYS A 276 44.27 -20.75 -25.70
N ASN A 277 43.81 -20.63 -26.94
CA ASN A 277 44.45 -19.85 -27.99
C ASN A 277 44.36 -18.33 -27.77
N VAL A 278 43.55 -17.89 -26.79
CA VAL A 278 43.43 -16.48 -26.37
C VAL A 278 44.46 -16.09 -25.31
N LEU A 279 45.22 -17.04 -24.76
CA LEU A 279 46.30 -16.73 -23.83
C LEU A 279 47.35 -15.84 -24.50
N LEU A 280 47.81 -14.80 -23.79
CA LEU A 280 48.74 -13.78 -24.34
C LEU A 280 49.99 -14.36 -25.00
N GLY A 281 50.55 -15.45 -24.43
CA GLY A 281 51.74 -16.13 -24.94
C GLY A 281 51.48 -17.25 -25.95
N SER A 282 50.23 -17.48 -26.36
CA SER A 282 49.88 -18.48 -27.38
C SER A 282 50.37 -18.01 -28.74
N LEU A 283 51.46 -18.59 -29.22
CA LEU A 283 51.88 -18.43 -30.61
C LEU A 283 51.15 -19.46 -31.46
N ASP A 284 50.46 -19.02 -32.50
CA ASP A 284 49.96 -19.91 -33.56
C ASP A 284 51.17 -20.57 -34.25
N GLU A 285 51.59 -21.74 -33.79
CA GLU A 285 52.66 -22.53 -34.41
C GLU A 285 52.35 -22.85 -35.89
N ASN A 286 51.05 -22.86 -36.25
CA ASN A 286 50.55 -23.12 -37.59
C ASN A 286 50.73 -21.95 -38.59
N ALA A 287 51.01 -20.73 -38.14
CA ALA A 287 51.23 -19.59 -39.04
C ALA A 287 52.61 -19.62 -39.72
N SER A 288 53.52 -20.48 -39.25
CA SER A 288 54.93 -20.48 -39.68
C SER A 288 55.24 -21.31 -40.93
N ASN A 289 54.28 -22.09 -41.44
CA ASN A 289 54.46 -22.92 -42.65
C ASN A 289 53.78 -22.40 -43.92
N SER A 290 53.11 -21.24 -43.89
CA SER A 290 52.52 -20.64 -45.10
C SER A 290 53.10 -19.24 -45.34
N GLY A 291 54.11 -19.17 -46.21
CA GLY A 291 54.57 -17.92 -46.76
C GLY A 291 53.45 -17.20 -47.51
N ALA A 292 53.08 -16.02 -47.03
CA ALA A 292 52.54 -14.82 -47.70
C ALA A 292 51.52 -14.91 -48.88
N THR A 293 51.00 -16.08 -49.29
CA THR A 293 50.15 -16.20 -50.50
C THR A 293 49.15 -17.36 -50.46
N ALA A 294 48.41 -17.58 -49.37
CA ALA A 294 47.31 -18.56 -49.40
C ALA A 294 46.25 -18.34 -48.31
N SER A 295 45.39 -17.33 -48.47
CA SER A 295 44.20 -17.13 -47.60
C SER A 295 42.85 -17.31 -48.31
N PHE A 296 42.77 -18.04 -49.44
CA PHE A 296 41.50 -18.21 -50.15
C PHE A 296 41.12 -19.65 -50.55
N PHE A 297 41.97 -20.66 -50.34
CA PHE A 297 41.63 -22.05 -50.71
C PHE A 297 42.19 -23.09 -49.73
N SER A 298 41.51 -23.29 -48.60
CA SER A 298 41.58 -24.55 -47.87
C SER A 298 40.21 -24.85 -47.26
N ARG A 299 39.44 -25.67 -47.98
CA ARG A 299 38.21 -26.30 -47.52
C ARG A 299 38.52 -27.79 -47.37
N SER A 300 38.13 -28.34 -46.21
CA SER A 300 38.11 -29.78 -45.87
C SER A 300 39.26 -30.31 -45.01
N SER A 301 39.24 -29.95 -43.72
CA SER A 301 39.53 -30.91 -42.65
C SER A 301 38.68 -30.55 -41.42
N LYS A 302 37.84 -31.48 -40.97
CA LYS A 302 37.04 -31.38 -39.73
C LYS A 302 37.92 -31.65 -38.50
N GLY A 303 38.91 -30.79 -38.29
CA GLY A 303 39.63 -30.62 -37.03
C GLY A 303 39.41 -29.17 -36.60
N ALA A 304 38.92 -28.96 -35.38
CA ALA A 304 38.47 -27.67 -34.87
C ALA A 304 39.52 -26.56 -35.09
N LEU A 305 39.22 -25.63 -36.00
CA LEU A 305 39.83 -24.31 -36.00
C LEU A 305 39.38 -23.61 -34.70
N PRO A 306 40.25 -22.86 -34.00
CA PRO A 306 39.78 -21.99 -32.93
C PRO A 306 38.74 -21.02 -33.49
N GLU A 307 37.55 -20.99 -32.88
CA GLU A 307 36.45 -20.14 -33.36
C GLU A 307 36.75 -18.64 -33.25
N ILE A 308 37.73 -18.23 -32.42
CA ILE A 308 38.03 -16.83 -32.09
C ILE A 308 39.54 -16.62 -32.03
N SER A 309 40.05 -15.64 -32.78
CA SER A 309 41.45 -15.20 -32.69
C SER A 309 41.66 -14.21 -31.53
N ILE A 310 42.89 -14.11 -31.00
CA ILE A 310 43.21 -13.18 -29.91
C ILE A 310 42.87 -11.71 -30.25
N ASN A 311 43.05 -11.30 -31.51
CA ASN A 311 42.71 -9.95 -31.96
C ASN A 311 41.20 -9.71 -31.98
N GLU A 312 40.42 -10.68 -32.46
CA GLU A 312 38.96 -10.61 -32.45
C GLU A 312 38.39 -10.61 -31.02
N TYR A 313 39.03 -11.36 -30.12
CA TYR A 313 38.70 -11.35 -28.70
C TYR A 313 38.95 -9.97 -28.07
N LEU A 314 40.14 -9.40 -28.24
CA LEU A 314 40.54 -8.13 -27.62
C LEU A 314 39.77 -6.92 -28.19
N ILE A 315 39.46 -6.89 -29.49
CA ILE A 315 38.71 -5.80 -30.13
C ILE A 315 37.25 -5.73 -29.65
N ASN A 316 36.65 -6.87 -29.30
CA ASN A 316 35.25 -6.92 -28.89
C ASN A 316 35.03 -6.57 -27.41
N ILE A 317 36.09 -6.48 -26.58
CA ILE A 317 35.97 -6.19 -25.13
C ILE A 317 35.29 -4.85 -24.84
N PRO A 318 35.67 -3.71 -25.45
CA PRO A 318 35.00 -2.43 -25.20
C PRO A 318 33.49 -2.48 -25.48
N ARG A 319 33.07 -3.19 -26.54
CA ARG A 319 31.65 -3.36 -26.88
C ARG A 319 30.90 -4.25 -25.88
N ARG A 320 31.54 -5.32 -25.39
CA ARG A 320 31.00 -6.18 -24.33
C ARG A 320 30.80 -5.39 -23.04
N PHE A 321 31.74 -4.50 -22.72
CA PHE A 321 31.64 -3.62 -21.56
C PHE A 321 30.57 -2.53 -21.72
N GLU A 322 30.43 -1.92 -22.89
CA GLU A 322 29.33 -0.97 -23.14
C GLU A 322 27.95 -1.62 -23.05
N PHE A 323 27.81 -2.87 -23.50
CA PHE A 323 26.59 -3.64 -23.33
C PHE A 323 26.26 -3.88 -21.83
N PHE A 324 27.27 -3.99 -20.96
CA PHE A 324 27.07 -4.05 -19.52
C PHE A 324 26.58 -2.70 -18.95
N ILE A 325 27.20 -1.58 -19.32
CA ILE A 325 26.85 -0.24 -18.79
C ILE A 325 25.48 0.25 -19.32
N LYS A 326 25.22 0.08 -20.61
CA LYS A 326 24.02 0.61 -21.29
C LYS A 326 22.88 -0.41 -21.39
N GLY A 327 23.13 -1.68 -21.04
CA GLY A 327 22.17 -2.75 -21.29
C GLY A 327 20.97 -2.64 -20.38
N ASP A 328 19.77 -2.80 -20.96
CA ASP A 328 18.50 -2.83 -20.24
C ASP A 328 18.59 -3.69 -18.98
N GLN A 329 18.04 -3.18 -17.88
CA GLN A 329 17.91 -3.89 -16.59
C GLN A 329 16.84 -5.00 -16.64
N THR A 330 16.29 -5.29 -17.81
CA THR A 330 15.25 -6.32 -17.96
C THR A 330 15.88 -7.65 -18.36
N ALA A 331 15.46 -8.73 -17.71
CA ALA A 331 15.88 -10.08 -18.07
C ALA A 331 15.24 -10.52 -19.39
N MET A 332 16.00 -11.22 -20.23
CA MET A 332 15.49 -11.77 -21.50
C MET A 332 14.38 -12.82 -21.24
N PRO A 333 13.21 -12.69 -21.88
CA PRO A 333 12.18 -13.72 -21.82
C PRO A 333 12.65 -15.06 -22.37
N ALA A 334 12.26 -16.17 -21.73
CA ALA A 334 12.65 -17.53 -22.12
C ALA A 334 12.38 -17.87 -23.59
N GLN A 335 11.28 -17.36 -24.17
CA GLN A 335 10.93 -17.57 -25.58
C GLN A 335 11.90 -16.90 -26.56
N ILE A 336 12.43 -15.73 -26.17
CA ILE A 336 13.44 -15.03 -26.96
C ILE A 336 14.76 -15.78 -26.84
N ALA A 337 15.09 -16.30 -25.66
CA ALA A 337 16.30 -17.11 -25.46
C ALA A 337 16.32 -18.38 -26.34
N GLU A 338 15.17 -19.04 -26.56
CA GLU A 338 15.11 -20.25 -27.40
C GLU A 338 15.11 -19.98 -28.91
N THR A 339 14.61 -18.82 -29.33
CA THR A 339 14.43 -18.49 -30.76
C THR A 339 15.59 -17.68 -31.33
N ASN A 340 16.37 -17.02 -30.48
CA ASN A 340 17.44 -16.16 -30.94
C ASN A 340 18.67 -16.99 -31.35
N ASN A 341 19.05 -16.85 -32.63
CA ASN A 341 20.17 -17.58 -33.22
C ASN A 341 21.48 -16.77 -33.19
N THR A 342 21.45 -15.57 -32.57
CA THR A 342 22.65 -14.76 -32.36
C THR A 342 23.57 -15.43 -31.36
N LYS A 343 24.87 -15.42 -31.64
CA LYS A 343 25.87 -15.88 -30.68
C LYS A 343 25.98 -14.87 -29.55
N TYR A 344 26.00 -15.35 -28.31
CA TYR A 344 26.12 -14.54 -27.10
C TYR A 344 27.42 -14.85 -26.36
N TRP A 345 27.90 -13.87 -25.59
CA TRP A 345 28.98 -14.09 -24.65
C TRP A 345 28.44 -14.63 -23.32
N MET A 346 29.32 -15.23 -22.51
CA MET A 346 28.97 -15.85 -21.22
C MET A 346 28.23 -14.89 -20.27
N GLU A 347 28.54 -13.58 -20.35
CA GLU A 347 27.94 -12.55 -19.52
C GLU A 347 26.46 -12.33 -19.80
N SER A 348 26.00 -12.58 -21.02
CA SER A 348 24.58 -12.47 -21.34
C SER A 348 23.78 -13.53 -20.60
N GLY A 349 24.27 -14.77 -20.58
CA GLY A 349 23.62 -15.87 -19.86
C GLY A 349 23.59 -15.61 -18.35
N PHE A 350 24.72 -15.18 -17.77
CA PHE A 350 24.83 -14.87 -16.35
C PHE A 350 23.96 -13.67 -15.95
N LYS A 351 23.99 -12.57 -16.72
CA LYS A 351 23.16 -11.38 -16.48
C LYS A 351 21.68 -11.74 -16.48
N ASN A 352 21.21 -12.43 -17.51
CA ASN A 352 19.81 -12.79 -17.68
C ASN A 352 19.29 -13.69 -16.53
N PHE A 353 20.11 -14.62 -16.03
CA PHE A 353 19.74 -15.45 -14.89
C PHE A 353 19.65 -14.64 -13.60
N ASN A 354 20.72 -13.91 -13.27
CA ASN A 354 20.80 -13.20 -11.99
C ASN A 354 19.86 -12.00 -11.92
N GLN A 355 19.65 -11.27 -13.02
CA GLN A 355 18.68 -10.17 -13.07
C GLN A 355 17.26 -10.67 -12.79
N ALA A 356 16.84 -11.75 -13.47
CA ALA A 356 15.53 -12.37 -13.23
C ALA A 356 15.38 -12.85 -11.79
N LEU A 357 16.47 -13.33 -11.19
CA LEU A 357 16.49 -13.76 -9.80
C LEU A 357 16.32 -12.58 -8.83
N ILE A 358 17.06 -11.48 -9.01
CA ILE A 358 16.92 -10.27 -8.18
C ILE A 358 15.50 -9.74 -8.24
N ASP A 359 14.92 -9.61 -9.44
CA ASP A 359 13.58 -9.06 -9.62
C ASP A 359 12.53 -9.91 -8.92
N ASN A 360 12.56 -11.24 -9.11
CA ASN A 360 11.60 -12.14 -8.47
C ASN A 360 11.76 -12.21 -6.95
N VAL A 361 13.00 -12.27 -6.46
CA VAL A 361 13.28 -12.23 -5.00
C VAL A 361 12.80 -10.93 -4.40
N SER A 362 13.03 -9.79 -5.06
CA SER A 362 12.57 -8.48 -4.59
C SER A 362 11.04 -8.43 -4.50
N THR A 363 10.34 -8.88 -5.53
CA THR A 363 8.86 -8.88 -5.54
C THR A 363 8.29 -9.80 -4.46
N GLU A 364 8.88 -10.97 -4.26
CA GLU A 364 8.40 -11.92 -3.25
C GLU A 364 8.67 -11.42 -1.84
N TYR A 365 9.85 -10.83 -1.60
CA TYR A 365 10.20 -10.26 -0.31
C TYR A 365 9.25 -9.13 0.09
N LEU A 366 8.94 -8.23 -0.84
CA LEU A 366 7.96 -7.16 -0.61
C LEU A 366 6.56 -7.72 -0.37
N PHE A 367 6.12 -8.70 -1.16
CA PHE A 367 4.82 -9.34 -0.96
C PHE A 367 4.72 -10.03 0.40
N LEU A 368 5.76 -10.76 0.83
CA LEU A 368 5.77 -11.44 2.12
C LEU A 368 5.66 -10.44 3.28
N ASN A 369 6.36 -9.31 3.17
CA ASN A 369 6.26 -8.24 4.17
C ASN A 369 4.88 -7.58 4.19
N GLU A 370 4.30 -7.31 3.02
CA GLU A 370 3.03 -6.59 2.90
C GLU A 370 1.82 -7.46 3.26
N PHE A 371 1.76 -8.72 2.81
CA PHE A 371 0.60 -9.58 3.01
C PHE A 371 0.61 -10.33 4.35
N PHE A 372 1.77 -10.79 4.82
CA PHE A 372 1.86 -11.56 6.06
C PHE A 372 2.18 -10.72 7.30
N GLU A 373 2.34 -9.39 7.15
CA GLU A 373 2.68 -8.43 8.21
C GLU A 373 3.69 -8.99 9.21
N VAL A 374 4.83 -9.42 8.67
CA VAL A 374 5.83 -10.12 9.47
C VAL A 374 6.39 -9.16 10.53
N SER A 375 6.17 -9.49 11.80
CA SER A 375 6.51 -8.60 12.94
C SER A 375 8.02 -8.41 13.14
N SER A 376 8.87 -9.21 12.49
CA SER A 376 10.33 -9.09 12.51
C SER A 376 10.91 -9.23 11.10
N LEU A 377 11.88 -8.37 10.79
CA LEU A 377 12.65 -8.42 9.54
C LEU A 377 13.31 -9.79 9.33
N GLU A 378 13.74 -10.44 10.42
CA GLU A 378 14.42 -11.74 10.40
C GLU A 378 13.52 -12.86 9.88
N GLU A 379 12.28 -12.96 10.37
CA GLU A 379 11.33 -13.97 9.91
C GLU A 379 11.07 -13.85 8.40
N ALA A 380 10.93 -12.63 7.88
CA ALA A 380 10.72 -12.40 6.46
C ALA A 380 11.93 -12.85 5.62
N THR A 381 13.14 -12.61 6.13
CA THR A 381 14.35 -13.12 5.49
C THR A 381 14.42 -14.64 5.50
N GLU A 382 14.04 -15.30 6.60
CA GLU A 382 14.04 -16.76 6.70
C GLU A 382 13.04 -17.40 5.72
N PHE A 383 11.82 -16.88 5.62
CA PHE A 383 10.84 -17.38 4.66
C PHE A 383 11.29 -17.19 3.21
N THR A 384 11.89 -16.04 2.90
CA THR A 384 12.43 -15.77 1.56
C THR A 384 13.61 -16.70 1.26
N LYS A 385 14.52 -16.92 2.22
CA LYS A 385 15.61 -17.91 2.10
C LYS A 385 15.04 -19.30 1.87
N LEU A 386 14.01 -19.70 2.62
CA LEU A 386 13.34 -20.99 2.44
C LEU A 386 12.79 -21.14 1.01
N ILE A 387 12.19 -20.10 0.43
CA ILE A 387 11.66 -20.16 -0.94
C ILE A 387 12.79 -20.28 -1.97
N PHE A 388 13.84 -19.46 -1.87
CA PHE A 388 14.82 -19.31 -2.94
C PHE A 388 16.09 -20.17 -2.80
N THR A 389 16.34 -20.84 -1.66
CA THR A 389 17.50 -21.73 -1.49
C THR A 389 17.72 -22.72 -2.65
N PRO A 390 16.69 -23.42 -3.20
CA PRO A 390 16.88 -24.30 -4.35
C PRO A 390 17.27 -23.55 -5.63
N VAL A 391 16.76 -22.33 -5.80
CA VAL A 391 17.07 -21.48 -6.95
C VAL A 391 18.50 -20.96 -6.85
N TYR A 392 18.98 -20.64 -5.64
CA TYR A 392 20.37 -20.28 -5.38
C TYR A 392 21.32 -21.41 -5.78
N GLN A 393 20.97 -22.66 -5.45
CA GLN A 393 21.75 -23.83 -5.88
C GLN A 393 21.79 -23.98 -7.40
N LEU A 394 20.67 -23.71 -8.11
CA LEU A 394 20.66 -23.67 -9.58
C LEU A 394 21.60 -22.59 -10.10
N GLY A 395 21.56 -21.40 -9.51
CA GLY A 395 22.45 -20.29 -9.87
C GLY A 395 23.93 -20.62 -9.67
N TYR A 396 24.30 -21.23 -8.55
CA TYR A 396 25.67 -21.66 -8.29
C TYR A 396 26.16 -22.70 -9.30
N ASN A 397 25.31 -23.67 -9.62
CA ASN A 397 25.63 -24.71 -10.59
C ASN A 397 25.75 -24.14 -12.01
N TYR A 398 24.90 -23.18 -12.36
CA TYR A 398 24.95 -22.51 -13.65
C TYR A 398 26.21 -21.67 -13.81
N THR A 399 26.62 -20.91 -12.78
CA THR A 399 27.90 -20.19 -12.81
C THR A 399 29.06 -21.16 -13.01
N LYS A 400 29.09 -22.28 -12.28
CA LYS A 400 30.12 -23.33 -12.47
C LYS A 400 30.11 -23.94 -13.87
N TYR A 401 28.94 -24.10 -14.47
CA TYR A 401 28.79 -24.57 -15.84
C TYR A 401 29.36 -23.56 -16.85
N LEU A 402 29.06 -22.27 -16.69
CA LEU A 402 29.59 -21.21 -17.55
C LEU A 402 31.12 -21.07 -17.45
N LEU A 403 31.69 -21.33 -16.27
CA LEU A 403 33.13 -21.26 -16.02
C LEU A 403 33.90 -22.51 -16.47
N ARG A 404 33.20 -23.60 -16.80
CA ARG A 404 33.85 -24.87 -17.16
C ARG A 404 34.55 -24.72 -18.51
N ASP A 405 35.85 -24.99 -18.53
CA ASP A 405 36.71 -24.94 -19.72
C ASP A 405 36.77 -23.57 -20.43
N SER A 406 36.38 -22.48 -19.76
CA SER A 406 36.46 -21.12 -20.31
C SER A 406 37.80 -20.45 -19.99
N TYR A 407 38.53 -19.98 -21.02
CA TYR A 407 39.75 -19.18 -20.87
C TYR A 407 39.49 -17.66 -20.95
N ASP A 408 38.22 -17.23 -20.80
CA ASP A 408 37.78 -15.85 -20.91
C ASP A 408 37.92 -15.07 -19.59
N TYR A 409 39.13 -14.58 -19.29
CA TYR A 409 39.38 -13.83 -18.06
C TYR A 409 38.70 -12.45 -18.03
N PHE A 410 38.46 -11.80 -19.18
CA PHE A 410 37.66 -10.57 -19.23
C PHE A 410 36.18 -10.83 -18.98
N GLY A 411 35.62 -11.90 -19.55
CA GLY A 411 34.24 -12.32 -19.32
C GLY A 411 34.00 -12.57 -17.83
N ILE A 412 34.90 -13.31 -17.16
CA ILE A 412 34.82 -13.53 -15.70
C ILE A 412 34.90 -12.22 -14.93
N LEU A 413 35.81 -11.30 -15.30
CA LEU A 413 35.90 -10.00 -14.64
C LEU A 413 34.62 -9.18 -14.82
N ILE A 414 33.99 -9.22 -16.00
CA ILE A 414 32.69 -8.60 -16.23
C ILE A 414 31.60 -9.27 -15.38
N LEU A 415 31.62 -10.61 -15.20
CA LEU A 415 30.71 -11.29 -14.28
C LEU A 415 30.88 -10.79 -12.83
N VAL A 416 32.11 -10.58 -12.38
CA VAL A 416 32.41 -10.01 -11.05
C VAL A 416 31.83 -8.61 -10.93
N ARG A 417 32.03 -7.76 -11.94
CA ARG A 417 31.44 -6.39 -11.96
C ARG A 417 29.92 -6.43 -11.99
N MET A 418 29.32 -7.40 -12.69
CA MET A 418 27.88 -7.62 -12.66
C MET A 418 27.39 -7.99 -11.27
N CYS A 419 28.07 -8.91 -10.56
CA CYS A 419 27.72 -9.25 -9.18
C CYS A 419 27.74 -8.04 -8.25
N GLN A 420 28.79 -7.21 -8.35
CA GLN A 420 28.91 -5.99 -7.54
C GLN A 420 27.81 -4.95 -7.86
N ALA A 421 27.44 -4.80 -9.14
CA ALA A 421 26.34 -3.92 -9.54
C ALA A 421 24.99 -4.43 -9.02
N LEU A 422 24.77 -5.74 -9.07
CA LEU A 422 23.58 -6.40 -8.53
C LEU A 422 23.51 -6.32 -7.00
N GLU A 423 24.66 -6.33 -6.32
CA GLU A 423 24.74 -6.12 -4.87
C GLU A 423 24.31 -4.70 -4.49
N TYR A 424 24.78 -3.68 -5.22
CA TYR A 424 24.29 -2.31 -5.05
C TYR A 424 22.79 -2.19 -5.27
N GLU A 425 22.27 -2.83 -6.31
CA GLU A 425 20.85 -2.82 -6.61
C GLU A 425 20.03 -3.48 -5.49
N ALA A 426 20.52 -4.59 -4.93
CA ALA A 426 19.89 -5.26 -3.80
C ALA A 426 19.88 -4.37 -2.53
N GLN A 427 20.99 -3.66 -2.26
CA GLN A 427 21.09 -2.70 -1.15
C GLN A 427 20.13 -1.52 -1.36
N HIS A 428 20.06 -0.96 -2.57
CA HIS A 428 19.14 0.14 -2.90
C HIS A 428 17.66 -0.28 -2.75
N ARG A 429 17.33 -1.51 -3.15
CA ARG A 429 16.00 -2.11 -2.99
C ARG A 429 15.70 -2.54 -1.53
N ARG A 430 16.69 -2.47 -0.63
CA ARG A 430 16.62 -2.90 0.79
C ARG A 430 16.23 -4.38 0.96
N VAL A 431 16.80 -5.27 0.13
CA VAL A 431 16.54 -6.71 0.19
C VAL A 431 17.80 -7.46 0.68
N PRO A 432 17.97 -7.67 2.00
CA PRO A 432 19.20 -8.26 2.57
C PRO A 432 19.36 -9.76 2.28
N VAL A 433 18.32 -10.41 1.75
CA VAL A 433 18.28 -11.88 1.54
C VAL A 433 19.24 -12.36 0.46
N LEU A 434 19.66 -11.46 -0.44
CA LEU A 434 20.44 -11.80 -1.61
C LEU A 434 21.96 -11.64 -1.44
N GLU A 435 22.39 -10.96 -0.38
CA GLU A 435 23.80 -10.70 -0.11
C GLU A 435 24.60 -12.01 0.01
N ASP A 436 24.07 -13.00 0.75
CA ASP A 436 24.69 -14.32 0.89
C ASP A 436 24.90 -15.02 -0.47
N TYR A 437 23.93 -14.88 -1.37
CA TYR A 437 23.98 -15.49 -2.71
C TYR A 437 25.03 -14.83 -3.59
N LEU A 438 25.05 -13.49 -3.64
CA LEU A 438 26.00 -12.72 -4.45
C LEU A 438 27.43 -12.89 -3.93
N ASN A 439 27.61 -12.91 -2.61
CA ASN A 439 28.90 -13.18 -1.98
C ASN A 439 29.45 -14.56 -2.35
N TYR A 440 28.60 -15.60 -2.35
CA TYR A 440 29.03 -16.92 -2.81
C TYR A 440 29.45 -16.90 -4.29
N GLN A 441 28.71 -16.19 -5.15
CA GLN A 441 29.10 -16.04 -6.56
C GLN A 441 30.48 -15.38 -6.70
N LEU A 442 30.76 -14.33 -5.92
CA LEU A 442 32.08 -13.68 -5.89
C LEU A 442 33.19 -14.63 -5.40
N ILE A 443 32.94 -15.44 -4.37
CA ILE A 443 33.89 -16.45 -3.86
C ILE A 443 34.23 -17.50 -4.93
N VAL A 444 33.31 -17.78 -5.87
CA VAL A 444 33.58 -18.69 -7.00
C VAL A 444 34.33 -17.97 -8.12
N LEU A 445 33.94 -16.75 -8.47
CA LEU A 445 34.48 -16.02 -9.62
C LEU A 445 35.94 -15.57 -9.39
N TRP A 446 36.27 -15.01 -8.23
CA TRP A 446 37.60 -14.44 -7.98
C TRP A 446 38.75 -15.46 -8.07
N PRO A 447 38.68 -16.66 -7.45
CA PRO A 447 39.72 -17.68 -7.60
C PRO A 447 39.87 -18.16 -9.05
N THR A 448 38.78 -18.28 -9.80
CA THR A 448 38.84 -18.67 -11.20
C THR A 448 39.51 -17.61 -12.07
N PHE A 449 39.24 -16.32 -11.81
CA PHE A 449 39.94 -15.23 -12.46
C PHE A 449 41.45 -15.26 -12.17
N GLN A 450 41.84 -15.42 -10.89
CA GLN A 450 43.26 -15.51 -10.52
C GLN A 450 43.96 -16.68 -11.20
N HIS A 451 43.32 -17.85 -11.26
CA HIS A 451 43.86 -19.02 -11.94
C HIS A 451 44.11 -18.76 -13.44
N LEU A 452 43.19 -18.08 -14.13
CA LEU A 452 43.39 -17.71 -15.54
C LEU A 452 44.50 -16.68 -15.75
N ILE A 453 44.67 -15.74 -14.81
CA ILE A 453 45.80 -14.81 -14.84
C ILE A 453 47.13 -15.57 -14.65
N ASP A 454 47.18 -16.56 -13.75
CA ASP A 454 48.37 -17.39 -13.54
C ASP A 454 48.71 -18.22 -14.78
N GLU A 455 47.71 -18.76 -15.48
CA GLU A 455 47.88 -19.44 -16.78
C GLU A 455 48.41 -18.47 -17.87
N ASN A 456 47.92 -17.23 -17.90
CA ASN A 456 48.47 -16.18 -18.78
C ASN A 456 49.93 -15.85 -18.46
N CYS A 457 50.27 -15.68 -17.18
CA CYS A 457 51.65 -15.48 -16.74
C CYS A 457 52.56 -16.65 -17.13
N SER A 458 52.09 -17.89 -16.96
CA SER A 458 52.79 -19.11 -17.40
C SER A 458 52.98 -19.14 -18.92
N SER A 459 51.96 -18.72 -19.68
CA SER A 459 52.02 -18.61 -21.14
C SER A 459 53.05 -17.57 -21.60
N ILE A 460 53.09 -16.40 -20.96
CA ILE A 460 54.10 -15.36 -21.22
C ILE A 460 55.51 -15.88 -20.92
N LYS A 461 55.71 -16.60 -19.81
CA LYS A 461 57.00 -17.24 -19.48
C LYS A 461 57.45 -18.23 -20.54
N LYS A 462 56.54 -19.06 -21.07
CA LYS A 462 56.83 -20.01 -22.15
C LYS A 462 57.15 -19.28 -23.46
N ALA A 463 56.44 -18.22 -23.77
CA ALA A 463 56.68 -17.38 -24.95
C ALA A 463 58.10 -16.76 -24.92
N ALA A 464 58.59 -16.35 -23.74
CA ALA A 464 59.94 -15.80 -23.57
C ALA A 464 61.06 -16.75 -24.03
N SER A 465 60.83 -18.07 -23.94
CA SER A 465 61.79 -19.11 -24.36
C SER A 465 61.49 -19.69 -25.75
N SER A 466 60.48 -19.17 -26.46
CA SER A 466 60.07 -19.71 -27.75
C SER A 466 61.05 -19.35 -28.87
N SER A 467 61.49 -20.36 -29.62
CA SER A 467 62.44 -20.18 -30.73
C SER A 467 61.86 -19.34 -31.88
N LEU A 468 60.53 -19.33 -32.03
CA LEU A 468 59.83 -18.58 -33.07
C LEU A 468 59.88 -17.06 -32.81
N LEU A 469 59.57 -16.63 -31.57
CA LEU A 469 59.67 -15.22 -31.18
C LEU A 469 61.11 -14.70 -31.26
N ILE A 470 62.08 -15.53 -30.86
CA ILE A 470 63.50 -15.19 -30.94
C ILE A 470 63.92 -14.98 -32.41
N LYS A 471 63.44 -15.82 -33.34
CA LYS A 471 63.72 -15.67 -34.78
C LYS A 471 63.06 -14.43 -35.40
N THR A 472 61.83 -14.10 -35.03
CA THR A 472 61.15 -12.89 -35.52
C THR A 472 61.79 -11.61 -34.98
N MET A 473 62.19 -11.62 -33.70
CA MET A 473 62.88 -10.52 -33.04
C MET A 473 64.27 -10.26 -33.64
N SER A 474 65.04 -11.32 -33.90
CA SER A 474 66.38 -11.19 -34.50
C SER A 474 66.35 -10.60 -35.92
N LYS A 475 65.23 -10.69 -36.64
CA LYS A 475 65.06 -10.13 -37.99
C LYS A 475 64.65 -8.66 -37.96
N ASN A 476 63.79 -8.25 -37.02
CA ASN A 476 63.20 -6.90 -36.97
C ASN A 476 63.22 -6.31 -35.54
N ALA A 477 64.41 -6.08 -34.97
CA ALA A 477 64.57 -5.58 -33.59
C ALA A 477 64.03 -4.15 -33.35
N MET A 478 63.75 -3.37 -34.41
CA MET A 478 63.19 -2.02 -34.29
C MET A 478 61.65 -1.99 -34.16
N VAL A 479 60.94 -3.08 -34.49
CA VAL A 479 59.47 -3.11 -34.47
C VAL A 479 58.99 -3.72 -33.14
N PRO A 480 58.05 -3.07 -32.43
CA PRO A 480 57.44 -3.66 -31.24
C PRO A 480 56.80 -5.02 -31.54
N LEU A 481 56.88 -5.95 -30.58
CA LEU A 481 56.30 -7.28 -30.75
C LEU A 481 54.76 -7.20 -30.80
N THR A 482 54.14 -8.11 -31.54
CA THR A 482 52.68 -8.32 -31.47
C THR A 482 52.23 -8.68 -30.05
N LEU A 483 53.09 -9.39 -29.29
CA LEU A 483 52.89 -9.64 -27.87
C LEU A 483 52.79 -8.35 -27.04
N THR A 484 53.59 -7.33 -27.36
CA THR A 484 53.56 -6.02 -26.68
C THR A 484 52.29 -5.25 -27.02
N GLN A 485 51.82 -5.32 -28.26
CA GLN A 485 50.52 -4.74 -28.67
C GLN A 485 49.37 -5.41 -27.93
N ASN A 486 49.32 -6.74 -27.92
CA ASN A 486 48.27 -7.50 -27.23
C ASN A 486 48.30 -7.26 -25.72
N PHE A 487 49.49 -7.21 -25.11
CA PHE A 487 49.66 -6.87 -23.70
C PHE A 487 49.16 -5.45 -23.39
N GLY A 488 49.51 -4.47 -24.23
CA GLY A 488 49.03 -3.09 -24.08
C GLY A 488 47.50 -3.01 -24.11
N MET A 489 46.86 -3.68 -25.06
CA MET A 489 45.40 -3.77 -25.13
C MET A 489 44.80 -4.47 -23.90
N VAL A 490 45.42 -5.55 -23.41
CA VAL A 490 44.93 -6.25 -22.21
C VAL A 490 45.01 -5.36 -20.99
N LEU A 491 46.16 -4.70 -20.78
CA LEU A 491 46.38 -3.82 -19.65
C LEU A 491 45.39 -2.65 -19.64
N THR A 492 45.18 -2.01 -20.80
CA THR A 492 44.20 -0.93 -20.95
C THR A 492 42.77 -1.41 -20.64
N ASN A 493 42.35 -2.56 -21.16
CA ASN A 493 41.01 -3.09 -20.89
C ASN A 493 40.82 -3.50 -19.41
N LEU A 494 41.85 -4.03 -18.75
CA LEU A 494 41.80 -4.31 -17.30
C LEU A 494 41.68 -3.02 -16.48
N ILE A 495 42.39 -1.97 -16.89
CA ILE A 495 42.30 -0.65 -16.25
C ILE A 495 40.92 -0.03 -16.45
N ARG A 496 40.35 -0.10 -17.64
CA ARG A 496 38.99 0.40 -17.93
C ARG A 496 37.89 -0.30 -17.12
N LEU A 497 38.07 -1.58 -16.84
CA LEU A 497 37.20 -2.36 -15.94
C LEU A 497 37.44 -2.06 -14.45
N SER A 498 38.49 -1.29 -14.13
CA SER A 498 38.85 -0.85 -12.77
C SER A 498 38.59 0.64 -12.51
N SER A 499 38.37 1.45 -13.54
CA SER A 499 38.12 2.91 -13.41
C SER A 499 36.64 3.22 -13.19
N ASN A 500 35.74 2.37 -13.71
CA ASN A 500 34.29 2.59 -13.69
C ASN A 500 33.58 1.93 -12.50
N LEU A 501 34.19 1.90 -11.32
CA LEU A 501 33.49 1.41 -10.13
C LEU A 501 32.45 2.44 -9.66
N MET A 502 31.21 2.00 -9.49
CA MET A 502 30.18 2.76 -8.77
C MET A 502 30.45 2.80 -7.25
N PHE A 503 31.40 1.98 -6.77
CA PHE A 503 31.92 2.00 -5.41
C PHE A 503 33.40 2.39 -5.40
N GLU A 504 33.73 3.53 -4.80
CA GLU A 504 35.11 3.92 -4.46
C GLU A 504 35.72 3.07 -3.32
N ILE A 505 35.09 1.93 -2.99
CA ILE A 505 35.49 1.07 -1.89
C ILE A 505 36.36 -0.05 -2.47
N GLU A 506 37.60 -0.08 -1.95
CA GLU A 506 38.59 -1.15 -2.05
C GLU A 506 39.62 -1.06 -3.18
N THR A 507 40.60 -0.20 -2.91
CA THR A 507 41.97 -0.20 -3.43
C THR A 507 42.75 -1.53 -3.27
N TRP A 508 42.09 -2.64 -2.93
CA TRP A 508 42.69 -3.93 -2.57
C TRP A 508 42.04 -5.13 -3.27
N GLU A 509 41.38 -4.92 -4.41
CA GLU A 509 40.85 -6.03 -5.18
C GLU A 509 41.95 -6.98 -5.69
N PRO A 510 41.66 -8.29 -5.80
CA PRO A 510 42.51 -9.27 -6.49
C PRO A 510 42.99 -8.82 -7.87
N LEU A 511 42.22 -7.94 -8.54
CA LEU A 511 42.55 -7.34 -9.83
C LEU A 511 43.86 -6.55 -9.80
N THR A 512 44.06 -5.65 -8.81
CA THR A 512 45.28 -4.83 -8.71
C THR A 512 46.53 -5.70 -8.59
N ASN A 513 46.48 -6.72 -7.74
CA ASN A 513 47.55 -7.69 -7.60
C ASN A 513 47.80 -8.47 -8.89
N SER A 514 46.74 -8.85 -9.60
CA SER A 514 46.80 -9.55 -10.88
C SER A 514 47.46 -8.70 -11.97
N VAL A 515 47.11 -7.40 -12.05
CA VAL A 515 47.71 -6.44 -12.98
C VAL A 515 49.19 -6.24 -12.69
N ILE A 516 49.57 -6.01 -11.42
CA ILE A 516 50.98 -5.85 -11.04
C ILE A 516 51.81 -7.10 -11.38
N ARG A 517 51.28 -8.29 -11.10
CA ARG A 517 51.96 -9.56 -11.46
C ARG A 517 52.12 -9.70 -12.96
N LEU A 518 51.07 -9.44 -13.73
CA LEU A 518 51.07 -9.57 -15.18
C LEU A 518 52.06 -8.57 -15.82
N SER A 519 52.13 -7.34 -15.32
CA SER A 519 53.13 -6.34 -15.72
C SER A 519 54.56 -6.76 -15.40
N SER A 520 54.83 -7.26 -14.19
CA SER A 520 56.17 -7.70 -13.78
C SER A 520 56.67 -8.91 -14.57
N GLU A 521 55.78 -9.85 -14.90
CA GLU A 521 56.11 -11.02 -15.71
C GLU A 521 56.35 -10.67 -17.18
N PHE A 522 55.58 -9.71 -17.72
CA PHE A 522 55.81 -9.18 -19.06
C PHE A 522 57.15 -8.44 -19.17
N GLU A 523 57.49 -7.60 -18.18
CA GLU A 523 58.79 -6.94 -18.10
C GLU A 523 59.93 -7.97 -18.06
N SER A 524 59.81 -8.98 -17.19
CA SER A 524 60.76 -10.08 -17.07
C SER A 524 60.91 -10.86 -18.39
N CYS A 525 59.82 -11.03 -19.14
CA CYS A 525 59.82 -11.67 -20.46
C CYS A 525 60.58 -10.83 -21.48
N LEU A 526 60.34 -9.51 -21.56
CA LEU A 526 61.05 -8.62 -22.47
C LEU A 526 62.55 -8.53 -22.15
N ILE A 527 62.93 -8.51 -20.87
CA ILE A 527 64.34 -8.53 -20.44
C ILE A 527 65.03 -9.85 -20.84
N LYS A 528 64.35 -10.99 -20.68
CA LYS A 528 64.89 -12.29 -21.13
C LYS A 528 65.04 -12.34 -22.65
N LEU A 529 64.08 -11.80 -23.40
CA LEU A 529 64.15 -11.73 -24.86
C LEU A 529 65.27 -10.78 -25.33
N SER A 530 65.44 -9.61 -24.69
CA SER A 530 66.53 -8.68 -25.00
C SER A 530 67.90 -9.28 -24.71
N GLY A 531 68.02 -10.14 -23.69
CA GLY A 531 69.23 -10.89 -23.39
C GLY A 531 69.76 -11.73 -24.57
N ASN A 532 68.86 -12.23 -25.43
CA ASN A 532 69.21 -13.07 -26.58
C ASN A 532 69.69 -12.27 -27.81
N LEU A 533 69.56 -10.94 -27.82
CA LEU A 533 70.03 -10.09 -28.92
C LEU A 533 71.53 -9.81 -28.84
N GLN A 534 72.19 -9.79 -30.00
CA GLN A 534 73.59 -9.40 -30.12
C GLN A 534 73.73 -7.87 -30.25
N GLY A 535 74.35 -7.24 -29.23
CA GLY A 535 74.71 -5.82 -29.21
C GLY A 535 73.90 -4.97 -28.22
N ASP A 536 74.57 -4.28 -27.29
CA ASP A 536 73.95 -3.56 -26.17
C ASP A 536 72.97 -2.46 -26.61
N LYS A 537 73.38 -1.63 -27.58
CA LYS A 537 72.53 -0.57 -28.14
C LYS A 537 71.23 -1.10 -28.78
N LYS A 538 71.27 -2.33 -29.35
CA LYS A 538 70.07 -2.96 -29.94
C LYS A 538 69.13 -3.49 -28.86
N LYS A 539 69.66 -3.85 -27.68
CA LYS A 539 68.87 -4.28 -26.52
C LYS A 539 68.11 -3.11 -25.91
N GLU A 540 68.81 -2.00 -25.66
CA GLU A 540 68.21 -0.78 -25.10
C GLU A 540 67.13 -0.22 -26.03
N LEU A 541 67.43 -0.11 -27.34
CA LEU A 541 66.46 0.38 -28.33
C LEU A 541 65.23 -0.55 -28.45
N PHE A 542 65.43 -1.86 -28.39
CA PHE A 542 64.32 -2.82 -28.39
C PHE A 542 63.42 -2.64 -27.16
N LEU A 543 63.99 -2.53 -25.97
CA LEU A 543 63.23 -2.33 -24.73
C LEU A 543 62.49 -0.99 -24.75
N TYR A 544 63.18 0.09 -25.16
CA TYR A 544 62.58 1.42 -25.31
C TYR A 544 61.37 1.39 -26.23
N ASN A 545 61.49 0.83 -27.44
CA ASN A 545 60.38 0.80 -28.40
C ASN A 545 59.16 0.02 -27.88
N ASN A 546 59.38 -1.07 -27.14
CA ASN A 546 58.28 -1.86 -26.58
C ASN A 546 57.60 -1.17 -25.38
N PHE A 547 58.36 -0.61 -24.45
CA PHE A 547 57.78 0.12 -23.31
C PHE A 547 57.14 1.44 -23.74
N PHE A 548 57.72 2.14 -24.72
CA PHE A 548 57.15 3.35 -25.29
C PHE A 548 55.77 3.08 -25.90
N LEU A 549 55.61 1.98 -26.64
CA LEU A 549 54.31 1.59 -27.20
C LEU A 549 53.24 1.39 -26.12
N ILE A 550 53.56 0.71 -25.02
CA ILE A 550 52.63 0.52 -23.91
C ILE A 550 52.25 1.86 -23.29
N LEU A 551 53.23 2.74 -23.08
CA LEU A 551 53.00 4.07 -22.55
C LEU A 551 52.09 4.91 -23.46
N THR A 552 52.28 4.84 -24.77
CA THR A 552 51.40 5.52 -25.75
C THR A 552 49.97 5.00 -25.67
N ILE A 553 49.80 3.67 -25.65
CA ILE A 553 48.47 3.04 -25.57
C ILE A 553 47.75 3.44 -24.26
N LEU A 554 48.47 3.43 -23.12
CA LEU A 554 47.91 3.83 -21.83
C LEU A 554 47.60 5.33 -21.76
N SER A 555 48.42 6.18 -22.38
CA SER A 555 48.22 7.63 -22.36
C SER A 555 47.00 8.03 -23.18
N ASN A 556 46.81 7.42 -24.35
CA ASN A 556 45.65 7.69 -25.20
C ASN A 556 44.33 7.30 -24.51
N GLU A 557 44.26 6.15 -23.84
CA GLU A 557 43.00 5.75 -23.16
C GLU A 557 42.71 6.62 -21.93
N LEU A 558 43.73 7.04 -21.18
CA LEU A 558 43.54 7.95 -20.05
C LEU A 558 42.95 9.29 -20.48
N GLU A 559 43.38 9.82 -21.63
CA GLU A 559 42.82 11.02 -22.23
C GLU A 559 41.36 10.80 -22.69
N GLU A 560 41.03 9.61 -23.22
CA GLU A 560 39.64 9.25 -23.57
C GLU A 560 38.73 9.11 -22.33
N GLU A 561 39.19 8.53 -21.23
CA GLU A 561 38.42 8.42 -19.97
C GLU A 561 38.16 9.79 -19.32
N GLU A 562 39.14 10.69 -19.33
CA GLU A 562 38.99 12.08 -18.88
C GLU A 562 37.91 12.81 -19.71
N ASN A 563 37.95 12.66 -21.04
CA ASN A 563 36.94 13.25 -21.93
C ASN A 563 35.52 12.65 -21.72
N MET A 564 35.41 11.34 -21.52
CA MET A 564 34.12 10.67 -21.29
C MET A 564 33.50 11.02 -19.93
N SER A 565 34.30 11.20 -18.89
CA SER A 565 33.83 11.63 -17.57
C SER A 565 33.43 13.11 -17.55
N GLU A 566 34.10 13.96 -18.33
CA GLU A 566 33.66 15.34 -18.61
C GLU A 566 32.35 15.40 -19.41
N GLU A 567 32.14 14.52 -20.40
CA GLU A 567 30.89 14.46 -21.16
C GLU A 567 29.71 13.91 -20.34
N GLN A 568 29.93 12.91 -19.47
CA GLN A 568 28.89 12.37 -18.59
C GLN A 568 28.47 13.34 -17.49
N SER A 569 29.43 14.06 -16.90
CA SER A 569 29.15 15.13 -15.92
C SER A 569 28.43 16.32 -16.57
N SER A 570 28.82 16.70 -17.80
CA SER A 570 28.15 17.71 -18.61
C SER A 570 26.73 17.29 -19.02
N SER A 571 26.51 16.01 -19.32
CA SER A 571 25.20 15.44 -19.67
C SER A 571 24.26 15.35 -18.46
N LYS A 572 24.77 14.92 -17.29
CA LYS A 572 24.04 14.95 -16.02
C LYS A 572 23.70 16.39 -15.59
N GLN A 573 24.59 17.36 -15.81
CA GLN A 573 24.30 18.79 -15.60
C GLN A 573 23.28 19.36 -16.59
N ARG A 574 23.25 18.89 -17.84
CA ARG A 574 22.23 19.29 -18.83
C ARG A 574 20.86 18.69 -18.51
N LEU A 575 20.81 17.44 -18.06
CA LEU A 575 19.58 16.78 -17.60
C LEU A 575 19.05 17.42 -16.31
N SER A 576 19.91 17.78 -15.36
CA SER A 576 19.51 18.51 -14.14
C SER A 576 19.06 19.95 -14.44
N ARG A 577 19.69 20.63 -15.41
CA ARG A 577 19.20 21.94 -15.92
C ARG A 577 17.87 21.82 -16.64
N GLN A 578 17.60 20.73 -17.36
CA GLN A 578 16.30 20.47 -18.00
C GLN A 578 15.22 20.13 -16.98
N SER A 579 15.51 19.39 -15.91
CA SER A 579 14.56 19.15 -14.81
C SER A 579 14.30 20.42 -14.00
N LEU A 580 15.32 21.24 -13.76
CA LEU A 580 15.18 22.57 -13.13
C LEU A 580 14.35 23.53 -14.00
N SER A 581 14.47 23.47 -15.34
CA SER A 581 13.65 24.29 -16.25
C SER A 581 12.16 23.90 -16.26
N LYS A 582 11.82 22.67 -15.84
CA LYS A 582 10.43 22.22 -15.66
C LYS A 582 9.88 22.54 -14.27
N GLN A 583 10.72 22.66 -13.25
CA GLN A 583 10.32 23.11 -11.91
C GLN A 583 10.30 24.64 -11.76
N SER A 584 11.02 25.40 -12.59
CA SER A 584 11.08 26.87 -12.51
C SER A 584 9.83 27.62 -12.99
N LEU A 585 8.72 26.92 -13.28
CA LEU A 585 7.41 27.53 -13.58
C LEU A 585 6.45 27.57 -12.38
N LEU A 586 6.84 26.99 -11.23
CA LEU A 586 6.07 26.99 -9.99
C LEU A 586 7.02 27.19 -8.81
N GLU A 587 7.48 28.42 -8.60
CA GLU A 587 7.76 29.04 -7.29
C GLU A 587 8.57 30.34 -7.46
N GLN A 588 7.85 31.46 -7.51
CA GLN A 588 8.38 32.75 -7.12
C GLN A 588 8.06 32.97 -5.64
N LYS A 589 9.07 32.91 -4.75
CA LYS A 589 9.22 33.83 -3.61
C LYS A 589 10.54 33.59 -2.83
N SER A 590 11.46 34.52 -3.08
CA SER A 590 12.45 35.13 -2.17
C SER A 590 13.58 34.31 -1.51
N PRO A 591 14.74 34.96 -1.24
CA PRO A 591 16.05 34.32 -1.12
C PRO A 591 16.62 34.35 0.31
N SER A 592 17.46 33.37 0.69
CA SER A 592 18.68 33.60 1.50
C SER A 592 19.42 32.29 1.82
N SER A 593 20.70 32.45 2.18
CA SER A 593 21.67 31.46 2.68
C SER A 593 22.43 30.60 1.65
N LYS A 594 23.34 31.25 0.92
CA LYS A 594 24.66 30.66 0.61
C LYS A 594 25.50 30.70 1.88
N GLY A 595 26.02 29.56 2.31
CA GLY A 595 26.93 29.47 3.46
C GLY A 595 27.46 28.05 3.64
N ALA A 596 28.63 27.81 3.05
CA ALA A 596 29.71 26.93 3.50
C ALA A 596 29.37 25.69 4.37
N ASN A 597 29.62 24.50 3.80
CA ASN A 597 30.31 23.39 4.47
C ASN A 597 30.63 22.29 3.45
N GLU A 598 31.57 22.56 2.54
CA GLU A 598 32.41 21.49 1.99
C GLU A 598 33.49 21.20 3.04
N GLY A 599 33.24 20.20 3.87
CA GLY A 599 34.19 19.71 4.87
C GLY A 599 35.36 18.95 4.22
N PRO A 600 36.44 18.70 4.98
CA PRO A 600 37.78 18.34 4.49
C PRO A 600 37.91 16.84 4.12
N ILE A 601 36.91 16.29 3.43
CA ILE A 601 36.91 14.90 2.93
C ILE A 601 37.34 14.89 1.46
N SER A 602 37.13 15.98 0.72
CA SER A 602 37.50 16.12 -0.70
C SER A 602 38.99 16.30 -0.96
N GLU A 603 39.80 16.67 0.03
CA GLU A 603 41.25 16.85 -0.13
C GLU A 603 42.05 15.58 0.14
N GLU A 604 41.63 14.70 1.05
CA GLU A 604 42.28 13.39 1.26
C GLU A 604 42.02 12.41 0.11
N LEU A 605 40.90 12.56 -0.60
CA LEU A 605 40.53 11.77 -1.78
C LEU A 605 41.37 12.10 -3.03
N LYS A 606 41.99 13.29 -3.11
CA LYS A 606 42.85 13.68 -4.25
C LYS A 606 44.25 13.08 -4.21
N VAL A 607 44.66 12.47 -3.10
CA VAL A 607 46.05 12.02 -2.89
C VAL A 607 46.28 10.55 -3.30
N ARG A 608 45.22 9.76 -3.54
CA ARG A 608 45.36 8.36 -3.94
C ARG A 608 45.46 8.21 -5.45
N LYS A 609 46.67 7.91 -5.93
CA LYS A 609 46.91 7.60 -7.36
C LYS A 609 46.03 6.42 -7.79
N THR A 610 45.26 6.60 -8.86
CA THR A 610 44.45 5.53 -9.45
C THR A 610 45.35 4.41 -9.98
N LEU A 611 44.85 3.18 -10.11
CA LEU A 611 45.62 2.06 -10.69
C LEU A 611 46.23 2.44 -12.04
N ALA A 612 45.46 3.16 -12.86
CA ALA A 612 45.91 3.71 -14.13
C ALA A 612 47.12 4.65 -13.99
N GLN A 613 47.08 5.59 -13.04
CA GLN A 613 48.21 6.49 -12.75
C GLN A 613 49.43 5.74 -12.24
N THR A 614 49.26 4.70 -11.40
CA THR A 614 50.39 3.89 -10.90
C THR A 614 51.08 3.10 -12.01
N GLN A 615 50.32 2.53 -12.96
CA GLN A 615 50.88 1.81 -14.10
C GLN A 615 51.51 2.78 -15.11
N LYS A 616 50.92 3.95 -15.35
CA LYS A 616 51.51 5.01 -16.18
C LYS A 616 52.88 5.45 -15.64
N ASP A 617 52.96 5.74 -14.34
CA ASP A 617 54.22 6.11 -13.68
C ASP A 617 55.26 4.98 -13.74
N HIS A 618 54.83 3.72 -13.64
CA HIS A 618 55.72 2.57 -13.76
C HIS A 618 56.36 2.47 -15.14
N PHE A 619 55.56 2.52 -16.21
CA PHE A 619 56.08 2.45 -17.58
C PHE A 619 56.85 3.70 -17.98
N LEU A 620 56.51 4.89 -17.45
CA LEU A 620 57.26 6.12 -17.65
C LEU A 620 58.70 5.98 -17.13
N LYS A 621 58.88 5.46 -15.91
CA LYS A 621 60.21 5.19 -15.33
C LYS A 621 61.03 4.21 -16.16
N LEU A 622 60.39 3.19 -16.72
CA LEU A 622 61.06 2.22 -17.60
C LEU A 622 61.50 2.87 -18.92
N VAL A 623 60.66 3.70 -19.53
CA VAL A 623 61.02 4.44 -20.76
C VAL A 623 62.18 5.41 -20.50
N GLU A 624 62.17 6.13 -19.38
CA GLU A 624 63.26 7.04 -18.98
C GLU A 624 64.57 6.30 -18.70
N ALA A 625 64.52 5.06 -18.22
CA ALA A 625 65.70 4.25 -17.93
C ALA A 625 66.41 3.74 -19.21
N TYR A 626 65.66 3.44 -20.27
CA TYR A 626 66.20 2.88 -21.52
C TYR A 626 66.29 3.87 -22.69
N GLY A 627 65.83 5.11 -22.51
CA GLY A 627 65.82 6.16 -23.54
C GLY A 627 67.06 7.06 -23.59
N ARG A 628 68.15 6.71 -22.91
CA ARG A 628 69.39 7.52 -22.85
C ARG A 628 70.46 7.07 -23.82
#